data_AF-A0A972ILE3-F1
#
_entry.id   AF-A0A972ILE3-F1
#
_cell.length_a   1.000
_cell.length_b   1.000
_cell.length_c   1.000
_cell.angle_alpha   90.00
_cell.angle_beta   90.00
_cell.angle_gamma   90.00
#
_symmetry.space_group_name_H-M   'P 1'
#
loop_
_entity.id
_entity.type
_entity.pdbx_description
1 polymer ?
#
loop_
_entity_poly.entity_id
_entity_poly.type
_entity_poly.pdbx_seq_one_letter_code
_entity_poly.pdbx_strand_id
1 'polypeptide(L)'
;MVAEGCRKQRGVHGVSVRSGNWEAFRRRLLGRRICDLGLRIKGSPVEPFVAQLKQELSAKGIDYVPAFYLTDSWGCPDRVPAVGIPFYLACTLLGRIEHEQTGELEDKRMIMQLLRHEAGHAMNYAFRLWEEPEWKNTFGAFSKPYREAFRPNPWSRRFVRHLCSWPHGYTYAQKHPDDDFAETFAVWLTPRSGWRRRYRGWPAMDKLMYVDRLMRQVGDRQPKRKGGRLVNPVSRLTMSLAEHYSRRARRYRRTA
;
A
#
# COMPACT_ATOMS: atom_id res chain seq x y z
N MET A 1 22.73 9.35 24.43
CA MET A 1 23.41 8.55 23.37
C MET A 1 22.48 7.52 22.71
N VAL A 2 21.33 7.95 22.18
CA VAL A 2 20.39 7.09 21.41
C VAL A 2 20.00 7.76 20.08
N ALA A 3 20.71 8.83 19.70
CA ALA A 3 20.58 9.50 18.41
C ALA A 3 21.56 8.97 17.34
N GLU A 4 22.32 7.91 17.61
CA GLU A 4 23.29 7.35 16.65
C GLU A 4 22.81 6.09 15.92
N GLY A 5 21.83 5.35 16.45
CA GLY A 5 21.39 4.06 15.89
C GLY A 5 20.59 4.12 14.58
N CYS A 6 20.16 5.31 14.14
CA CYS A 6 19.47 5.47 12.86
C CYS A 6 19.89 6.74 12.08
N ARG A 7 20.84 7.53 12.61
CA ARG A 7 21.29 8.81 12.00
C ARG A 7 22.76 8.85 11.60
N LYS A 8 23.62 7.99 12.15
CA LYS A 8 24.97 7.77 11.62
C LYS A 8 24.98 6.48 10.83
N GLN A 9 24.82 6.60 9.51
CA GLN A 9 25.49 5.73 8.55
C GLN A 9 25.19 6.26 7.12
N ARG A 10 25.97 7.26 6.70
CA ARG A 10 26.60 7.19 5.38
C ARG A 10 27.53 5.96 5.41
N GLY A 11 26.94 4.77 5.29
CA GLY A 11 27.61 3.50 5.59
C GLY A 11 26.71 2.28 5.88
N VAL A 12 25.36 2.35 5.78
CA VAL A 12 24.48 1.15 5.87
C VAL A 12 24.28 0.49 4.48
N HIS A 13 25.26 0.60 3.59
CA HIS A 13 25.44 -0.43 2.58
C HIS A 13 26.45 -1.42 3.17
N GLY A 14 25.99 -2.33 4.03
CA GLY A 14 26.77 -3.52 4.41
C GLY A 14 27.29 -3.65 5.85
N VAL A 15 26.49 -3.39 6.89
CA VAL A 15 26.86 -3.82 8.25
C VAL A 15 26.23 -5.19 8.58
N SER A 16 27.07 -6.23 8.54
CA SER A 16 26.76 -7.58 9.03
C SER A 16 26.75 -7.57 10.56
N VAL A 17 25.57 -7.77 11.17
CA VAL A 17 25.44 -7.97 12.62
C VAL A 17 25.68 -9.46 12.91
N ARG A 18 26.77 -9.79 13.61
CA ARG A 18 27.08 -11.16 14.09
C ARG A 18 25.91 -11.74 14.89
N SER A 19 25.64 -13.03 14.74
CA SER A 19 24.48 -13.76 15.28
C SER A 19 24.24 -13.56 16.80
N GLY A 20 25.29 -13.57 17.64
CA GLY A 20 25.16 -13.35 19.09
C GLY A 20 24.75 -11.91 19.49
N ASN A 21 24.96 -10.93 18.62
CA ASN A 21 24.57 -9.53 18.85
C ASN A 21 23.10 -9.28 18.46
N TRP A 22 22.53 -10.12 17.59
CA TRP A 22 21.17 -9.93 17.10
C TRP A 22 20.11 -10.05 18.20
N GLU A 23 20.14 -11.09 19.03
CA GLU A 23 19.10 -11.29 20.05
C GLU A 23 19.06 -10.19 21.12
N ALA A 24 20.23 -9.71 21.54
CA ALA A 24 20.31 -8.58 22.48
C ALA A 24 19.75 -7.30 21.85
N PHE A 25 20.12 -7.03 20.59
CA PHE A 25 19.63 -5.87 19.86
C PHE A 25 18.13 -5.95 19.57
N ARG A 26 17.64 -7.11 19.14
CA ARG A 26 16.22 -7.42 18.89
C ARG A 26 15.39 -7.17 20.14
N ARG A 27 15.79 -7.71 21.30
CA ARG A 27 15.12 -7.44 22.59
C ARG A 27 15.04 -5.94 22.89
N ARG A 28 16.14 -5.21 22.65
CA ARG A 28 16.16 -3.76 22.85
C ARG A 28 15.20 -3.01 21.92
N LEU A 29 15.08 -3.41 20.66
CA LEU A 29 14.12 -2.82 19.72
C LEU A 29 12.67 -3.17 20.09
N LEU A 30 12.42 -4.43 20.44
CA LEU A 30 11.09 -4.90 20.86
C LEU A 30 10.54 -4.12 22.06
N GLY A 31 11.40 -3.72 23.00
CA GLY A 31 11.01 -2.93 24.17
C GLY A 31 10.73 -1.45 23.90
N ARG A 32 11.03 -0.91 22.71
CA ARG A 32 10.81 0.52 22.40
C ARG A 32 9.41 0.77 21.87
N ARG A 33 8.88 1.97 22.19
CA ARG A 33 7.67 2.49 21.56
C ARG A 33 7.93 2.74 20.08
N ILE A 34 6.96 2.40 19.24
CA ILE A 34 7.11 2.54 17.78
C ILE A 34 7.32 4.01 17.38
N CYS A 35 6.59 4.94 18.02
CA CYS A 35 6.73 6.38 17.81
C CYS A 35 8.14 6.93 18.10
N ASP A 36 8.92 6.27 18.96
CA ASP A 36 10.25 6.71 19.39
C ASP A 36 11.38 6.14 18.51
N LEU A 37 11.05 5.30 17.51
CA LEU A 37 12.04 4.69 16.61
C LEU A 37 12.62 5.69 15.60
N GLY A 38 12.05 6.90 15.49
CA GLY A 38 12.56 7.96 14.62
C GLY A 38 12.44 7.65 13.13
N LEU A 39 11.51 6.76 12.75
CA LEU A 39 11.32 6.28 11.39
C LEU A 39 10.83 7.39 10.46
N ARG A 40 11.32 7.39 9.22
CA ARG A 40 10.96 8.32 8.16
C ARG A 40 10.98 7.60 6.83
N ILE A 41 10.21 8.08 5.85
CA ILE A 41 10.31 7.60 4.47
C ILE A 41 11.61 8.09 3.85
N LYS A 42 11.94 9.38 3.99
CA LYS A 42 13.20 9.94 3.47
C LYS A 42 14.42 9.24 4.09
N GLY A 43 15.33 8.77 3.24
CA GLY A 43 16.53 8.03 3.60
C GLY A 43 16.31 6.57 3.96
N SER A 44 15.10 6.02 3.76
CA SER A 44 14.76 4.65 4.13
C SER A 44 14.78 3.69 2.93
N PRO A 45 14.79 2.37 3.17
CA PRO A 45 14.67 1.37 2.10
C PRO A 45 13.38 1.48 1.27
N VAL A 46 12.31 2.08 1.80
CA VAL A 46 11.05 2.23 1.05
C VAL A 46 11.01 3.48 0.14
N GLU A 47 11.91 4.45 0.35
CA GLU A 47 11.97 5.69 -0.45
C GLU A 47 12.09 5.46 -1.96
N PRO A 48 12.95 4.54 -2.45
CA PRO A 48 13.07 4.30 -3.89
C PRO A 48 11.77 3.82 -4.54
N PHE A 49 10.93 3.05 -3.83
CA PHE A 49 9.64 2.59 -4.35
C PHE A 49 8.62 3.72 -4.41
N VAL A 50 8.61 4.60 -3.41
CA VAL A 50 7.79 5.83 -3.42
C VAL A 50 8.23 6.74 -4.57
N ALA A 51 9.54 6.89 -4.79
CA ALA A 51 10.07 7.67 -5.91
C ALA A 51 9.69 7.04 -7.26
N GLN A 52 9.78 5.72 -7.40
CA GLN A 52 9.36 5.00 -8.59
C GLN A 52 7.87 5.23 -8.88
N LEU A 53 6.99 5.14 -7.88
CA LEU A 53 5.56 5.40 -8.07
C LEU A 53 5.31 6.83 -8.58
N LYS A 54 6.01 7.83 -8.02
CA LYS A 54 5.91 9.23 -8.47
C LYS A 54 6.33 9.38 -9.94
N GLN A 55 7.41 8.71 -10.33
CA GLN A 55 7.85 8.69 -11.74
C GLN A 55 6.83 8.03 -12.65
N GLU A 56 6.20 6.93 -12.21
CA GLU A 56 5.15 6.25 -12.98
C GLU A 56 3.91 7.13 -13.17
N LEU A 57 3.49 7.88 -12.15
CA LEU A 57 2.41 8.86 -12.24
C LEU A 57 2.76 10.00 -13.21
N SER A 58 3.96 10.58 -13.06
CA SER A 58 4.43 11.66 -13.93
C SER A 58 4.56 11.22 -15.39
N ALA A 59 5.04 9.99 -15.64
CA ALA A 59 5.12 9.42 -16.99
C ALA A 59 3.74 9.20 -17.64
N LYS A 60 2.65 9.26 -16.86
CA LYS A 60 1.27 9.23 -17.32
C LYS A 60 0.62 10.62 -17.42
N GLY A 61 1.37 11.69 -17.20
CA GLY A 61 0.86 13.06 -17.19
C GLY A 61 -0.01 13.38 -15.97
N ILE A 62 0.20 12.68 -14.86
CA ILE A 62 -0.49 12.96 -13.60
C ILE A 62 0.44 13.77 -12.70
N ASP A 63 0.10 15.04 -12.48
CA ASP A 63 0.86 15.93 -11.59
C ASP A 63 0.53 15.73 -10.12
N TYR A 64 -0.68 15.23 -9.83
CA TYR A 64 -1.08 14.95 -8.46
C TYR A 64 -0.33 13.75 -7.88
N VAL A 65 0.30 13.96 -6.73
CA VAL A 65 0.98 12.93 -5.96
C VAL A 65 0.33 12.83 -4.58
N PRO A 66 -0.14 11.65 -4.15
CA PRO A 66 -0.75 11.50 -2.83
C PRO A 66 0.27 11.72 -1.71
N ALA A 67 -0.22 12.05 -0.52
CA ALA A 67 0.62 12.05 0.67
C ALA A 67 1.04 10.62 1.04
N PHE A 68 2.24 10.45 1.58
CA PHE A 68 2.72 9.16 2.07
C PHE A 68 3.05 9.27 3.55
N TYR A 69 2.67 8.27 4.34
CA TYR A 69 2.97 8.25 5.77
C TYR A 69 3.24 6.83 6.25
N LEU A 70 4.01 6.70 7.34
CA LEU A 70 4.25 5.40 7.97
C LEU A 70 3.13 5.08 8.97
N THR A 71 2.68 3.84 8.97
CA THR A 71 1.59 3.31 9.82
C THR A 71 1.83 1.83 10.13
N ASP A 72 0.88 1.16 10.78
CA ASP A 72 0.95 -0.25 11.16
C ASP A 72 0.55 -1.27 10.07
N SER A 73 -0.04 -0.84 8.96
CA SER A 73 -0.38 -1.70 7.81
C SER A 73 -0.48 -0.92 6.50
N TRP A 74 -0.49 -1.61 5.35
CA TRP A 74 -0.87 -0.99 4.08
C TRP A 74 -2.31 -0.49 4.14
N GLY A 75 -2.60 0.59 3.41
CA GLY A 75 -3.96 1.09 3.24
C GLY A 75 -4.02 2.55 2.80
N CYS A 76 -5.22 2.98 2.48
CA CYS A 76 -5.58 4.36 2.20
C CYS A 76 -6.77 4.72 3.10
N PRO A 77 -6.67 5.69 4.05
CA PRO A 77 -7.77 5.98 4.93
C PRO A 77 -9.01 6.43 4.16
N ASP A 78 -10.19 6.02 4.63
CA ASP A 78 -11.46 6.28 3.93
C ASP A 78 -11.60 7.75 3.52
N ARG A 79 -11.70 7.98 2.20
CA ARG A 79 -11.83 9.31 1.58
C ARG A 79 -10.72 10.31 1.93
N VAL A 80 -9.55 9.83 2.37
CA VAL A 80 -8.35 10.63 2.62
C VAL A 80 -7.30 10.25 1.58
N PRO A 81 -6.84 11.20 0.75
CA PRO A 81 -5.93 10.86 -0.35
C PRO A 81 -4.48 10.73 0.13
N ALA A 82 -4.22 9.72 0.98
CA ALA A 82 -2.94 9.44 1.59
C ALA A 82 -2.66 7.93 1.64
N VAL A 83 -1.45 7.53 1.24
CA VAL A 83 -1.00 6.15 1.24
C VAL A 83 -0.27 5.84 2.55
N GLY A 84 -0.84 4.91 3.31
CA GLY A 84 -0.22 4.31 4.50
C GLY A 84 0.73 3.19 4.13
N ILE A 85 1.97 3.31 4.60
CA ILE A 85 3.05 2.33 4.38
C ILE A 85 3.41 1.69 5.72
N PRO A 86 3.49 0.35 5.84
CA PRO A 86 3.92 -0.30 7.06
C PRO A 86 5.30 0.16 7.51
N PHE A 87 5.43 0.52 8.79
CA PHE A 87 6.64 1.13 9.34
C PHE A 87 7.86 0.20 9.26
N TYR A 88 7.67 -1.12 9.24
CA TYR A 88 8.77 -2.08 9.17
C TYR A 88 9.53 -2.02 7.83
N LEU A 89 8.92 -1.50 6.76
CA LEU A 89 9.58 -1.27 5.47
C LEU A 89 10.54 -0.07 5.51
N ALA A 90 10.45 0.79 6.52
CA ALA A 90 11.34 1.95 6.67
C ALA A 90 12.72 1.58 7.26
N CYS A 91 12.94 0.34 7.70
CA CYS A 91 14.20 -0.09 8.30
C CYS A 91 14.43 -1.58 8.09
N THR A 92 15.59 -1.97 7.56
CA THR A 92 15.93 -3.39 7.28
C THR A 92 15.88 -4.27 8.53
N LEU A 93 16.26 -3.73 9.69
CA LEU A 93 16.22 -4.45 10.97
C LEU A 93 14.77 -4.69 11.45
N LEU A 94 13.86 -3.75 11.18
CA LEU A 94 12.44 -3.95 11.45
C LEU A 94 11.81 -4.93 10.47
N GLY A 95 12.19 -4.89 9.19
CA GLY A 95 11.79 -5.89 8.21
C GLY A 95 12.26 -7.30 8.58
N ARG A 96 13.46 -7.45 9.16
CA ARG A 96 13.90 -8.74 9.71
C ARG A 96 13.02 -9.21 10.87
N ILE A 97 12.69 -8.31 11.81
CA ILE A 97 11.78 -8.66 12.92
C ILE A 97 10.40 -9.03 12.38
N GLU A 98 9.87 -8.30 11.40
CA GLU A 98 8.60 -8.61 10.75
C GLU A 98 8.60 -10.04 10.20
N HIS A 99 9.61 -10.38 9.40
CA HIS A 99 9.75 -11.72 8.84
C HIS A 99 9.87 -12.80 9.93
N GLU A 100 10.64 -12.56 10.99
CA GLU A 100 10.75 -13.49 12.13
C GLU A 100 9.42 -13.68 12.89
N GLN A 101 8.53 -12.68 12.89
CA GLN A 101 7.26 -12.69 13.63
C GLN A 101 6.09 -13.25 12.82
N THR A 102 6.10 -13.06 11.50
CA THR A 102 4.96 -13.38 10.62
C THR A 102 5.27 -14.47 9.60
N GLY A 103 6.55 -14.77 9.35
CA GLY A 103 6.99 -15.66 8.27
C GLY A 103 6.95 -15.00 6.88
N GLU A 104 6.48 -13.76 6.77
CA GLU A 104 6.25 -13.08 5.49
C GLU A 104 6.89 -11.70 5.49
N LEU A 105 7.41 -11.28 4.33
CA LEU A 105 7.88 -9.92 4.09
C LEU A 105 7.65 -9.59 2.62
N GLU A 106 7.12 -8.40 2.35
CA GLU A 106 6.89 -7.90 1.00
C GLU A 106 8.22 -7.86 0.23
N ASP A 107 8.28 -8.57 -0.89
CA ASP A 107 9.35 -8.38 -1.86
C ASP A 107 9.17 -7.07 -2.65
N LYS A 108 10.17 -6.71 -3.45
CA LYS A 108 10.16 -5.49 -4.27
C LYS A 108 8.93 -5.38 -5.18
N ARG A 109 8.47 -6.52 -5.72
CA ARG A 109 7.32 -6.57 -6.62
C ARG A 109 6.04 -6.30 -5.82
N MET A 110 5.86 -6.97 -4.68
CA MET A 110 4.71 -6.83 -3.80
C MET A 110 4.59 -5.40 -3.25
N ILE A 111 5.71 -4.78 -2.83
CA ILE A 111 5.74 -3.36 -2.42
C ILE A 111 5.18 -2.46 -3.53
N MET A 112 5.65 -2.63 -4.78
CA MET A 112 5.15 -1.82 -5.90
C MET A 112 3.70 -2.15 -6.26
N GLN A 113 3.26 -3.39 -6.11
CA GLN A 113 1.85 -3.74 -6.34
C GLN A 113 0.93 -3.03 -5.34
N LEU A 114 1.28 -3.08 -4.05
CA LEU A 114 0.53 -2.43 -2.97
C LEU A 114 0.56 -0.91 -3.11
N LEU A 115 1.72 -0.31 -3.36
CA LEU A 115 1.83 1.14 -3.59
C LEU A 115 0.93 1.64 -4.73
N ARG A 116 0.88 0.93 -5.86
CA ARG A 116 0.01 1.31 -6.99
C ARG A 116 -1.47 1.13 -6.68
N HIS A 117 -1.81 0.07 -5.93
CA HIS A 117 -3.18 -0.17 -5.47
C HIS A 117 -3.64 0.96 -4.54
N GLU A 118 -2.86 1.27 -3.49
CA GLU A 118 -3.20 2.33 -2.54
C GLU A 118 -3.22 3.73 -3.20
N ALA A 119 -2.36 3.96 -4.19
CA ALA A 119 -2.43 5.17 -5.00
C ALA A 119 -3.73 5.25 -5.80
N GLY A 120 -4.27 4.13 -6.28
CA GLY A 120 -5.59 4.07 -6.91
C GLY A 120 -6.68 4.61 -5.97
N HIS A 121 -6.75 4.11 -4.73
CA HIS A 121 -7.66 4.66 -3.72
C HIS A 121 -7.42 6.16 -3.50
N ALA A 122 -6.16 6.56 -3.31
CA ALA A 122 -5.84 7.96 -3.05
C ALA A 122 -6.23 8.89 -4.23
N MET A 123 -6.10 8.43 -5.48
CA MET A 123 -6.59 9.13 -6.67
C MET A 123 -8.12 9.23 -6.67
N ASN A 124 -8.83 8.13 -6.37
CA ASN A 124 -10.28 8.14 -6.24
C ASN A 124 -10.73 9.23 -5.25
N TYR A 125 -10.09 9.24 -4.08
CA TYR A 125 -10.32 10.15 -2.95
C TYR A 125 -10.00 11.61 -3.25
N ALA A 126 -8.87 11.88 -3.90
CA ALA A 126 -8.43 13.22 -4.22
C ALA A 126 -9.40 13.93 -5.18
N PHE A 127 -9.91 13.22 -6.20
CA PHE A 127 -10.73 13.80 -7.26
C PHE A 127 -12.23 13.54 -7.11
N ARG A 128 -12.62 12.75 -6.11
CA ARG A 128 -14.00 12.28 -5.92
C ARG A 128 -14.58 11.55 -7.12
N LEU A 129 -13.77 10.66 -7.72
CA LEU A 129 -14.15 9.99 -8.96
C LEU A 129 -15.38 9.09 -8.77
N TRP A 130 -15.56 8.53 -7.57
CA TRP A 130 -16.72 7.71 -7.24
C TRP A 130 -18.08 8.44 -7.27
N GLU A 131 -18.08 9.78 -7.27
CA GLU A 131 -19.30 10.59 -7.42
C GLU A 131 -19.74 10.67 -8.89
N GLU A 132 -18.85 10.37 -9.84
CA GLU A 132 -19.13 10.46 -11.28
C GLU A 132 -20.04 9.30 -11.73
N PRO A 133 -21.13 9.58 -12.50
CA PRO A 133 -22.06 8.53 -12.93
C PRO A 133 -21.41 7.39 -13.72
N GLU A 134 -20.44 7.70 -14.59
CA GLU A 134 -19.74 6.70 -15.40
C GLU A 134 -18.87 5.77 -14.55
N TRP A 135 -18.27 6.30 -13.47
CA TRP A 135 -17.52 5.49 -12.50
C TRP A 135 -18.44 4.47 -11.84
N LYS A 136 -19.60 4.92 -11.36
CA LYS A 136 -20.60 4.06 -10.73
C LYS A 136 -21.13 2.99 -11.70
N ASN A 137 -21.31 3.33 -12.97
CA ASN A 137 -21.74 2.38 -13.99
C ASN A 137 -20.67 1.32 -14.30
N THR A 138 -19.39 1.69 -14.19
CA THR A 138 -18.25 0.83 -14.51
C THR A 138 -17.88 -0.12 -13.36
N PHE A 139 -17.84 0.38 -12.12
CA PHE A 139 -17.38 -0.37 -10.94
C PHE A 139 -18.52 -0.78 -9.98
N GLY A 140 -19.65 -0.08 -10.02
CA GLY A 140 -20.76 -0.25 -9.11
C GLY A 140 -20.83 0.80 -8.00
N ALA A 141 -21.78 0.63 -7.08
CA ALA A 141 -22.01 1.61 -6.01
C ALA A 141 -20.87 1.64 -4.98
N PHE A 142 -20.20 2.79 -4.85
CA PHE A 142 -19.17 3.04 -3.84
C PHE A 142 -19.68 2.92 -2.39
N SER A 143 -20.97 3.15 -2.15
CA SER A 143 -21.60 3.08 -0.83
C SER A 143 -21.85 1.64 -0.33
N LYS A 144 -21.39 0.62 -1.06
CA LYS A 144 -21.53 -0.77 -0.58
C LYS A 144 -20.76 -0.94 0.73
N PRO A 145 -21.27 -1.73 1.69
CA PRO A 145 -20.52 -2.02 2.89
C PRO A 145 -19.29 -2.86 2.56
N TYR A 146 -18.13 -2.50 3.11
CA TYR A 146 -16.95 -3.34 3.08
C TYR A 146 -17.22 -4.63 3.87
N ARG A 147 -17.00 -5.78 3.24
CA ARG A 147 -17.14 -7.09 3.86
C ARG A 147 -15.77 -7.71 4.04
N GLU A 148 -15.44 -8.10 5.28
CA GLU A 148 -14.19 -8.81 5.56
C GLU A 148 -14.18 -10.19 4.90
N ALA A 149 -15.29 -10.92 5.00
CA ALA A 149 -15.51 -12.17 4.29
C ALA A 149 -16.33 -11.93 3.01
N PHE A 150 -15.77 -12.32 1.86
CA PHE A 150 -16.49 -12.36 0.58
C PHE A 150 -16.13 -13.64 -0.17
N ARG A 151 -17.02 -14.09 -1.08
CA ARG A 151 -16.80 -15.27 -1.90
C ARG A 151 -16.52 -14.84 -3.34
N PRO A 152 -15.24 -14.68 -3.75
CA PRO A 152 -14.92 -14.32 -5.11
C PRO A 152 -15.17 -15.46 -6.09
N ASN A 153 -15.34 -15.12 -7.36
CA ASN A 153 -15.28 -16.05 -8.49
C ASN A 153 -13.90 -15.94 -9.18
N PRO A 154 -12.95 -16.88 -8.96
CA PRO A 154 -11.60 -16.83 -9.54
C PRO A 154 -11.56 -16.86 -11.07
N TRP A 155 -12.61 -17.38 -11.69
CA TRP A 155 -12.74 -17.53 -13.15
C TRP A 155 -13.37 -16.32 -13.83
N SER A 156 -13.83 -15.33 -13.06
CA SER A 156 -14.44 -14.11 -13.61
C SER A 156 -13.42 -13.31 -14.43
N ARG A 157 -13.78 -13.05 -15.70
CA ARG A 157 -13.01 -12.17 -16.60
C ARG A 157 -13.41 -10.69 -16.50
N ARG A 158 -14.36 -10.36 -15.62
CA ARG A 158 -14.84 -8.97 -15.40
C ARG A 158 -13.89 -8.14 -14.56
N PHE A 159 -12.89 -8.76 -13.94
CA PHE A 159 -11.97 -8.10 -13.02
C PHE A 159 -10.54 -8.28 -13.49
N VAL A 160 -9.72 -7.25 -13.23
CA VAL A 160 -8.29 -7.36 -13.41
C VAL A 160 -7.67 -8.25 -12.33
N ARG A 161 -6.45 -8.72 -12.58
CA ARG A 161 -5.64 -9.54 -11.66
C ARG A 161 -4.38 -8.78 -11.32
N HIS A 162 -4.32 -8.17 -10.13
CA HIS A 162 -3.17 -7.42 -9.66
C HIS A 162 -2.66 -7.93 -8.31
N LEU A 163 -3.38 -7.71 -7.21
CA LEU A 163 -3.03 -8.25 -5.90
C LEU A 163 -3.44 -9.71 -5.77
N CYS A 164 -2.53 -10.52 -5.23
CA CYS A 164 -2.80 -11.91 -4.85
C CYS A 164 -3.09 -11.92 -3.34
N SER A 165 -4.29 -12.35 -2.95
CA SER A 165 -4.67 -12.52 -1.55
C SER A 165 -4.89 -13.99 -1.26
N TRP A 166 -4.24 -14.53 -0.24
CA TRP A 166 -4.58 -15.87 0.24
C TRP A 166 -5.93 -15.86 0.97
N PRO A 167 -6.78 -16.91 0.88
CA PRO A 167 -6.66 -18.09 0.02
C PRO A 167 -7.20 -17.87 -1.40
N HIS A 168 -7.73 -16.68 -1.71
CA HIS A 168 -8.55 -16.44 -2.90
C HIS A 168 -7.78 -16.07 -4.18
N GLY A 169 -6.45 -16.08 -4.16
CA GLY A 169 -5.60 -15.74 -5.31
C GLY A 169 -5.80 -14.31 -5.81
N TYR A 170 -5.75 -14.12 -7.14
CA TYR A 170 -5.89 -12.80 -7.78
C TYR A 170 -7.36 -12.37 -7.93
N THR A 171 -8.05 -12.21 -6.81
CA THR A 171 -9.49 -11.87 -6.77
C THR A 171 -9.80 -10.63 -5.94
N TYR A 172 -8.77 -9.92 -5.47
CA TYR A 172 -8.93 -8.78 -4.56
C TYR A 172 -9.84 -7.68 -5.13
N ALA A 173 -9.80 -7.46 -6.45
CA ALA A 173 -10.69 -6.56 -7.19
C ALA A 173 -12.20 -6.85 -7.01
N GLN A 174 -12.59 -8.03 -6.53
CA GLN A 174 -13.99 -8.40 -6.32
C GLN A 174 -14.51 -8.04 -4.92
N LYS A 175 -13.63 -7.56 -4.02
CA LYS A 175 -13.95 -7.27 -2.62
C LYS A 175 -14.92 -6.09 -2.49
N HIS A 176 -14.66 -5.01 -3.22
CA HIS A 176 -15.46 -3.79 -3.20
C HIS A 176 -15.30 -3.04 -4.54
N PRO A 177 -16.30 -2.26 -5.01
CA PRO A 177 -16.15 -1.40 -6.20
C PRO A 177 -14.94 -0.47 -6.15
N ASP A 178 -14.56 -0.01 -4.96
CA ASP A 178 -13.37 0.81 -4.79
C ASP A 178 -12.07 -0.01 -4.95
N ASP A 179 -12.02 -1.25 -4.45
CA ASP A 179 -10.89 -2.17 -4.71
C ASP A 179 -10.79 -2.53 -6.20
N ASP A 180 -11.93 -2.70 -6.89
CA ASP A 180 -11.98 -2.94 -8.34
C ASP A 180 -11.37 -1.78 -9.13
N PHE A 181 -11.69 -0.54 -8.73
CA PHE A 181 -11.05 0.65 -9.28
C PHE A 181 -9.55 0.70 -8.97
N ALA A 182 -9.15 0.50 -7.71
CA ALA A 182 -7.76 0.55 -7.28
C ALA A 182 -6.88 -0.50 -8.00
N GLU A 183 -7.38 -1.73 -8.13
CA GLU A 183 -6.72 -2.80 -8.89
C GLU A 183 -6.62 -2.45 -10.38
N THR A 184 -7.69 -1.92 -10.97
CA THR A 184 -7.72 -1.51 -12.39
C THR A 184 -6.72 -0.38 -12.66
N PHE A 185 -6.70 0.63 -11.79
CA PHE A 185 -5.73 1.72 -11.81
C PHE A 185 -4.30 1.20 -11.71
N ALA A 186 -4.03 0.28 -10.80
CA ALA A 186 -2.69 -0.26 -10.61
C ALA A 186 -2.18 -1.04 -11.83
N VAL A 187 -3.04 -1.82 -12.50
CA VAL A 187 -2.71 -2.51 -13.76
C VAL A 187 -2.42 -1.52 -14.89
N TRP A 188 -3.24 -0.47 -15.00
CA TRP A 188 -3.09 0.57 -16.01
C TRP A 188 -1.80 1.39 -15.83
N LEU A 189 -1.47 1.74 -14.58
CA LEU A 189 -0.29 2.51 -14.20
C LEU A 189 1.00 1.72 -14.39
N THR A 190 0.98 0.40 -14.12
CA THR A 190 2.16 -0.46 -14.15
C THR A 190 2.87 -0.38 -15.53
N PRO A 191 4.13 0.07 -15.59
CA PRO A 191 4.88 0.17 -16.83
C PRO A 191 5.01 -1.19 -17.51
N ARG A 192 4.91 -1.20 -18.85
CA ARG A 192 5.08 -2.41 -19.67
C ARG A 192 4.16 -3.58 -19.26
N SER A 193 3.05 -3.33 -18.57
CA SER A 193 2.11 -4.38 -18.16
C SER A 193 1.44 -5.10 -19.33
N GLY A 194 1.48 -4.50 -20.53
CA GLY A 194 0.88 -5.06 -21.74
C GLY A 194 -0.63 -5.28 -21.60
N TRP A 195 -1.30 -4.50 -20.74
CA TRP A 195 -2.69 -4.74 -20.34
C TRP A 195 -3.65 -4.85 -21.53
N ARG A 196 -3.45 -4.06 -22.60
CA ARG A 196 -4.23 -4.13 -23.85
C ARG A 196 -4.18 -5.50 -24.52
N ARG A 197 -3.03 -6.18 -24.44
CA ARG A 197 -2.87 -7.55 -24.94
C ARG A 197 -3.38 -8.56 -23.91
N ARG A 198 -3.03 -8.38 -22.64
CA ARG A 198 -3.34 -9.31 -21.55
C ARG A 198 -4.84 -9.50 -21.32
N TYR A 199 -5.62 -8.43 -21.41
CA TYR A 199 -7.06 -8.44 -21.18
C TYR A 199 -7.88 -8.41 -22.48
N ARG A 200 -7.26 -8.69 -23.63
CA ARG A 200 -7.97 -8.72 -24.92
C ARG A 200 -9.13 -9.73 -24.84
N GLY A 201 -10.33 -9.28 -25.19
CA GLY A 201 -11.56 -10.09 -25.12
C GLY A 201 -12.10 -10.34 -23.71
N TRP A 202 -11.53 -9.70 -22.67
CA TRP A 202 -12.08 -9.73 -21.31
C TRP A 202 -12.97 -8.51 -21.07
N PRO A 203 -14.11 -8.63 -20.38
CA PRO A 203 -14.91 -7.46 -19.99
C PRO A 203 -14.16 -6.46 -19.09
N ALA A 204 -13.12 -6.90 -18.37
CA ALA A 204 -12.23 -6.00 -17.63
C ALA A 204 -11.52 -4.96 -18.52
N MET A 205 -11.44 -5.20 -19.84
CA MET A 205 -10.87 -4.24 -20.80
C MET A 205 -11.64 -2.91 -20.78
N ASP A 206 -12.96 -2.93 -20.64
CA ASP A 206 -13.77 -1.72 -20.65
C ASP A 206 -13.42 -0.82 -19.47
N LYS A 207 -13.14 -1.42 -18.30
CA LYS A 207 -12.67 -0.71 -17.10
C LYS A 207 -11.29 -0.08 -17.31
N LEU A 208 -10.38 -0.81 -17.94
CA LEU A 208 -9.03 -0.31 -18.25
C LEU A 208 -9.08 0.85 -19.26
N MET A 209 -9.95 0.75 -20.27
CA MET A 209 -10.19 1.84 -21.23
C MET A 209 -10.84 3.05 -20.57
N TYR A 210 -11.79 2.83 -19.67
CA TYR A 210 -12.39 3.88 -18.85
C TYR A 210 -11.33 4.60 -18.01
N VAL A 211 -10.50 3.88 -17.25
CA VAL A 211 -9.43 4.46 -16.44
C VAL A 211 -8.41 5.22 -17.32
N ASP A 212 -8.05 4.67 -18.48
CA ASP A 212 -7.13 5.32 -19.42
C ASP A 212 -7.66 6.68 -19.92
N ARG A 213 -8.96 6.78 -20.22
CA ARG A 213 -9.61 8.05 -20.58
C ARG A 213 -9.74 8.96 -19.36
N LEU A 214 -10.19 8.44 -18.23
CA LEU A 214 -10.42 9.20 -17.00
C LEU A 214 -9.14 9.88 -16.51
N MET A 215 -8.02 9.16 -16.51
CA MET A 215 -6.75 9.69 -16.00
C MET A 215 -6.16 10.80 -16.89
N ARG A 216 -6.43 10.79 -18.21
CA ARG A 216 -6.09 11.93 -19.08
C ARG A 216 -6.85 13.20 -18.68
N GLN A 217 -8.13 13.07 -18.34
CA GLN A 217 -8.94 14.20 -17.88
C GLN A 217 -8.52 14.70 -16.49
N VAL A 218 -8.02 13.79 -15.64
CA VAL A 218 -7.53 14.12 -14.31
C VAL A 218 -6.19 14.86 -14.35
N GLY A 219 -5.33 14.57 -15.33
CA GLY A 219 -4.03 15.24 -15.49
C GLY A 219 -4.13 16.77 -15.47
N ASP A 220 -5.18 17.34 -16.07
CA ASP A 220 -5.39 18.79 -16.15
C ASP A 220 -6.16 19.39 -14.96
N ARG A 221 -6.60 18.56 -14.00
CA ARG A 221 -7.49 18.99 -12.91
C ARG A 221 -6.77 19.15 -11.58
N GLN A 222 -7.24 20.09 -10.78
CA GLN A 222 -6.85 20.21 -9.38
C GLN A 222 -7.60 19.19 -8.50
N PRO A 223 -6.96 18.60 -7.49
CA PRO A 223 -7.63 17.68 -6.57
C PRO A 223 -8.68 18.39 -5.70
N LYS A 224 -9.87 17.80 -5.58
CA LYS A 224 -10.98 18.28 -4.74
C LYS A 224 -10.73 18.06 -3.24
N ARG A 225 -9.88 17.10 -2.88
CA ARG A 225 -9.43 16.79 -1.50
C ARG A 225 -7.91 16.75 -1.50
N LYS A 226 -7.27 17.45 -0.56
CA LYS A 226 -5.80 17.50 -0.44
C LYS A 226 -5.25 16.76 0.80
N GLY A 227 -6.13 16.31 1.71
CA GLY A 227 -5.73 15.67 2.95
C GLY A 227 -6.92 15.30 3.84
N GLY A 228 -6.62 14.84 5.05
CA GLY A 228 -7.60 14.37 6.02
C GLY A 228 -6.94 13.69 7.22
N ARG A 229 -7.74 13.05 8.07
CA ARG A 229 -7.26 12.37 9.28
C ARG A 229 -6.60 11.04 8.92
N LEU A 230 -5.31 10.91 9.23
CA LEU A 230 -4.56 9.68 9.06
C LEU A 230 -5.00 8.60 10.08
N VAL A 231 -4.97 7.35 9.65
CA VAL A 231 -5.21 6.16 10.50
C VAL A 231 -3.88 5.63 10.99
N ASN A 232 -3.74 5.48 12.31
CA ASN A 232 -2.57 4.90 12.99
C ASN A 232 -1.18 5.41 12.54
N PRO A 233 -0.98 6.72 12.27
CA PRO A 233 0.34 7.20 11.87
C PRO A 233 1.38 6.84 12.95
N VAL A 234 2.61 6.50 12.55
CA VAL A 234 3.69 6.06 13.45
C VAL A 234 3.90 6.98 14.65
N SER A 235 3.74 8.30 14.47
CA SER A 235 3.84 9.28 15.55
C SER A 235 2.83 9.09 16.69
N ARG A 236 1.73 8.35 16.45
CA ARG A 236 0.68 8.02 17.42
C ARG A 236 0.76 6.58 17.94
N LEU A 237 1.69 5.76 17.43
CA LEU A 237 1.88 4.38 17.89
C LEU A 237 2.73 4.34 19.17
N THR A 238 2.09 4.61 20.30
CA THR A 238 2.74 4.67 21.63
C THR A 238 3.02 3.31 22.26
N MET A 239 2.47 2.22 21.71
CA MET A 239 2.76 0.86 22.15
C MET A 239 4.19 0.44 21.80
N SER A 240 4.73 -0.49 22.58
CA SER A 240 6.01 -1.10 22.25
C SER A 240 5.91 -1.97 20.99
N LEU A 241 7.03 -2.18 20.31
CA LEU A 241 7.09 -3.07 19.16
C LEU A 241 6.71 -4.52 19.55
N ALA A 242 7.10 -4.98 20.74
CA ALA A 242 6.67 -6.27 21.30
C ALA A 242 5.15 -6.34 21.48
N GLU A 243 4.54 -5.27 21.99
CA GLU A 243 3.11 -5.21 22.19
C GLU A 243 2.34 -5.20 20.86
N HIS A 244 2.85 -4.50 19.83
CA HIS A 244 2.27 -4.53 18.49
C HIS A 244 2.17 -5.97 17.95
N TYR A 245 3.26 -6.73 17.99
CA TYR A 245 3.26 -8.13 17.54
C TYR A 245 2.36 -9.02 18.41
N SER A 246 2.37 -8.81 19.73
CA SER A 246 1.47 -9.53 20.65
C SER A 246 -0.01 -9.28 20.33
N ARG A 247 -0.39 -8.03 20.03
CA ARG A 247 -1.75 -7.66 19.65
C ARG A 247 -2.13 -8.24 18.28
N ARG A 248 -1.21 -8.29 17.33
CA ARG A 248 -1.44 -8.88 16.00
C ARG A 248 -1.64 -10.40 16.09
N ALA A 249 -0.80 -11.11 16.84
CA ALA A 249 -0.94 -12.55 17.06
C ALA A 249 -2.25 -12.92 17.78
N ARG A 250 -2.72 -12.09 18.72
CA ARG A 250 -4.04 -12.28 19.36
C ARG A 250 -5.20 -12.08 18.38
N ARG A 251 -5.12 -11.10 17.46
CA ARG A 251 -6.13 -10.90 16.42
C ARG A 251 -6.17 -12.09 15.47
N TYR A 252 -5.00 -12.53 14.98
CA TYR A 252 -4.90 -13.68 14.09
C TYR A 252 -5.52 -14.94 14.69
N ARG A 253 -5.22 -15.25 15.97
CA ARG A 253 -5.83 -16.40 16.69
C ARG A 253 -7.34 -16.32 16.90
N ARG A 254 -7.95 -15.13 16.80
CA ARG A 254 -9.40 -14.95 16.92
C ARG A 254 -10.13 -15.07 15.58
N THR A 255 -9.39 -14.92 14.48
CA THR A 255 -9.92 -14.92 13.11
C THR A 255 -9.53 -16.16 12.30
N ALA A 256 -8.54 -16.92 12.77
CA ALA A 256 -8.15 -18.24 12.26
C ALA A 256 -8.99 -19.33 12.94
#